data_AF-A0A1D6ELD8-F1
#
_entry.id   AF-A0A1D6ELD8-F1
#
_cell.length_a   1.000
_cell.length_b   1.000
_cell.length_c   1.000
_cell.angle_alpha   90.00
_cell.angle_beta   90.00
_cell.angle_gamma   90.00
#
_symmetry.space_group_name_H-M   'P 1'
#
loop_
_entity.id
_entity.type
_entity.pdbx_description
1 polymer ?
#
loop_
_entity_poly.entity_id
_entity_poly.type
_entity_poly.pdbx_seq_one_letter_code
_entity_poly.pdbx_strand_id
1 'polypeptide(L)'
;MFYFVYRLGWLIRFISHSVISGFTTASAIVIGLSQIKYFLGYNVTRSSKIIPLIESIIAGADEFSWPPFVMGSIFLAILLIMKNTGKSNKRLHFLRVSGPLTAVVLGTIFVKIFHPPAISVVGEIPQGLPRFSIPQGFEHLMSLVPTAVLITGVAILESVGIAKALAAKNGYELDSNKEASIIY
;
A
#
# COMPACT_ATOMS: atom_id res chain seq x y z
N MET A 1 14.85 -16.13 -5.50
CA MET A 1 15.83 -17.15 -5.95
C MET A 1 17.25 -16.58 -6.13
N PHE A 2 17.47 -15.48 -6.87
CA PHE A 2 18.81 -14.88 -7.03
C PHE A 2 19.49 -14.38 -5.74
N TYR A 3 18.73 -13.83 -4.79
CA TYR A 3 19.25 -13.26 -3.54
C TYR A 3 19.97 -14.29 -2.63
N PHE A 4 19.49 -15.54 -2.62
CA PHE A 4 20.02 -16.62 -1.79
C PHE A 4 21.38 -17.15 -2.30
N VAL A 5 21.56 -17.19 -3.63
CA VAL A 5 22.79 -17.71 -4.25
C VAL A 5 24.01 -16.84 -3.92
N TYR A 6 23.81 -15.52 -3.76
CA TYR A 6 24.91 -14.56 -3.58
C TYR A 6 25.15 -14.10 -2.13
N ARG A 7 24.43 -14.62 -1.12
CA ARG A 7 24.57 -14.22 0.31
C ARG A 7 24.63 -12.68 0.51
N LEU A 8 23.72 -11.94 -0.13
CA LEU A 8 23.68 -10.46 -0.10
C LEU A 8 23.19 -9.86 1.25
N GLY A 9 23.06 -10.67 2.30
CA GLY A 9 22.67 -10.23 3.64
C GLY A 9 23.63 -9.21 4.26
N TRP A 10 24.89 -9.16 3.81
CA TRP A 10 25.85 -8.15 4.22
C TRP A 10 25.49 -6.73 3.73
N LEU A 11 24.86 -6.61 2.55
CA LEU A 11 24.47 -5.32 1.96
C LEU A 11 23.41 -4.58 2.80
N ILE A 12 22.56 -5.35 3.49
CA ILE A 12 21.53 -4.86 4.41
C ILE A 12 22.13 -4.07 5.58
N ARG A 13 23.35 -4.41 6.01
CA ARG A 13 24.05 -3.74 7.11
C ARG A 13 24.45 -2.31 6.74
N PHE A 14 24.60 -1.97 5.46
CA PHE A 14 24.91 -0.63 4.99
C PHE A 14 23.71 0.31 4.90
N ILE A 15 22.49 -0.21 5.06
CA ILE A 15 21.30 0.63 5.05
C ILE A 15 21.17 1.29 6.42
N SER A 16 21.50 2.59 6.47
CA SER A 16 21.40 3.39 7.69
C SER A 16 19.95 3.63 8.09
N HIS A 17 19.73 3.94 9.36
CA HIS A 17 18.41 4.31 9.88
C HIS A 17 17.81 5.52 9.12
N SER A 18 18.65 6.47 8.73
CA SER A 18 18.24 7.65 7.96
C SER A 18 17.67 7.29 6.58
N VAL A 19 18.24 6.30 5.88
CA VAL A 19 17.73 5.85 4.58
C VAL A 19 16.35 5.21 4.72
N ILE A 20 16.15 4.39 5.76
CA ILE A 20 14.87 3.72 6.02
C ILE A 20 13.78 4.74 6.36
N SER A 21 14.12 5.72 7.21
CA SER A 21 13.20 6.80 7.60
C SER A 21 12.81 7.66 6.38
N GLY A 22 13.79 8.04 5.55
CA GLY A 22 13.55 8.79 4.31
C GLY A 22 12.67 8.02 3.32
N PHE A 23 12.97 6.74 3.08
CA PHE A 23 12.17 5.87 2.22
C PHE A 23 10.73 5.69 2.73
N THR A 24 10.55 5.47 4.03
CA THR A 24 9.23 5.31 4.65
C THR A 24 8.39 6.58 4.52
N THR A 25 9.01 7.74 4.74
CA THR A 25 8.34 9.05 4.62
C THR A 25 7.94 9.34 3.18
N ALA A 26 8.85 9.14 2.22
CA ALA A 26 8.55 9.30 0.80
C ALA A 26 7.43 8.36 0.34
N SER A 27 7.47 7.09 0.76
CA SER A 27 6.44 6.10 0.46
C SER A 27 5.08 6.51 1.04
N ALA A 28 5.05 6.99 2.29
CA ALA A 28 3.82 7.49 2.91
C ALA A 28 3.20 8.66 2.13
N ILE A 29 4.03 9.59 1.64
CA ILE A 29 3.58 10.72 0.79
C ILE A 29 3.00 10.19 -0.53
N VAL A 30 3.72 9.32 -1.24
CA VAL A 30 3.27 8.76 -2.53
C VAL A 30 1.96 7.98 -2.38
N ILE A 31 1.85 7.15 -1.34
CA ILE A 31 0.62 6.42 -1.02
C ILE A 31 -0.51 7.40 -0.75
N GLY A 32 -0.29 8.40 0.10
CA GLY A 32 -1.28 9.42 0.44
C GLY A 32 -1.79 10.17 -0.78
N LEU A 33 -0.88 10.71 -1.60
CA LEU A 33 -1.23 11.40 -2.85
C LEU A 33 -1.99 10.48 -3.82
N SER A 34 -1.63 9.19 -3.88
CA SER A 34 -2.31 8.21 -4.75
C SER A 34 -3.74 7.90 -4.28
N GLN A 35 -4.07 8.12 -3.00
CA GLN A 35 -5.43 7.93 -2.47
C GLN A 35 -6.31 9.18 -2.63
N ILE A 36 -5.73 10.38 -2.77
CA ILE A 36 -6.47 11.65 -2.87
C ILE A 36 -7.52 11.61 -4.00
N LYS A 37 -7.22 10.94 -5.12
CA LYS A 37 -8.17 10.80 -6.24
C LYS A 37 -9.52 10.22 -5.83
N TYR A 38 -9.57 9.32 -4.85
CA TYR A 38 -10.82 8.73 -4.35
C TYR A 38 -11.64 9.71 -3.50
N PHE A 39 -10.97 10.71 -2.89
CA PHE A 39 -11.64 11.81 -2.21
C PHE A 39 -12.09 12.91 -3.18
N LEU A 40 -11.30 13.16 -4.24
CA LEU A 40 -11.62 14.21 -5.21
C LEU A 40 -12.73 13.79 -6.20
N GLY A 41 -12.88 12.49 -6.45
CA GLY A 41 -13.99 11.94 -7.23
C GLY A 41 -13.80 11.96 -8.75
N TYR A 42 -12.58 12.23 -9.23
CA TYR A 42 -12.22 12.19 -10.65
C TYR A 42 -10.95 11.35 -10.89
N ASN A 43 -10.72 11.01 -12.16
CA ASN A 43 -9.61 10.15 -12.54
C ASN A 43 -8.29 10.95 -12.58
N VAL A 44 -7.48 10.77 -11.54
CA VAL A 44 -6.10 11.25 -11.52
C VAL A 44 -5.21 10.24 -12.25
N THR A 45 -4.38 10.71 -13.19
CA THR A 45 -3.43 9.88 -13.94
C THR A 45 -2.55 9.08 -12.96
N ARG A 46 -2.60 7.75 -13.05
CA ARG A 46 -1.77 6.89 -12.22
C ARG A 46 -0.33 6.97 -12.72
N SER A 47 0.48 7.78 -12.05
CA SER A 47 1.91 7.90 -12.33
C SER A 47 2.73 7.52 -11.11
N SER A 48 3.81 6.76 -11.33
CA SER A 48 4.82 6.50 -10.29
C SER A 48 5.70 7.73 -10.01
N LYS A 49 5.52 8.81 -10.77
CA LYS A 49 6.25 10.08 -10.60
C LYS A 49 5.37 11.06 -9.83
N ILE A 50 5.93 11.68 -8.80
CA ILE A 50 5.24 12.64 -7.93
C ILE A 50 4.84 13.91 -8.71
N ILE A 51 5.71 14.43 -9.56
CA ILE A 51 5.46 15.69 -10.28
C ILE A 51 4.21 15.58 -11.19
N PRO A 52 4.12 14.60 -12.12
CA PRO A 52 2.91 14.41 -12.92
C PRO A 52 1.65 14.12 -12.10
N LEU A 53 1.81 13.44 -10.95
CA LEU A 53 0.68 13.19 -10.05
C LEU A 53 0.13 14.50 -9.49
N ILE A 54 0.99 15.39 -8.99
CA ILE A 54 0.59 16.70 -8.47
C ILE A 54 0.00 17.57 -9.58
N GLU A 55 0.63 17.62 -10.76
CA GLU A 55 0.10 18.37 -11.91
C GLU A 55 -1.29 17.90 -12.30
N SER A 56 -1.53 16.58 -12.33
CA SER A 56 -2.86 16.03 -12.65
C SER A 56 -3.92 16.32 -11.57
N ILE A 57 -3.53 16.44 -10.30
CA ILE A 57 -4.43 16.84 -9.21
C ILE A 57 -4.82 18.32 -9.34
N ILE A 58 -3.86 19.18 -9.68
CA ILE A 58 -4.13 20.61 -9.84
C ILE A 58 -4.96 20.85 -11.10
N ALA A 59 -4.63 20.20 -12.21
CA ALA A 59 -5.34 20.34 -13.48
C ALA A 59 -6.79 19.84 -13.42
N GLY A 60 -7.08 18.80 -12.62
CA GLY A 60 -8.43 18.25 -12.46
C GLY A 60 -9.24 18.90 -11.32
N ALA A 61 -8.75 19.97 -10.69
CA ALA A 61 -9.41 20.57 -9.52
C ALA A 61 -10.86 21.03 -9.81
N ASP A 62 -11.14 21.44 -11.05
CA ASP A 62 -12.48 21.86 -11.49
C ASP A 62 -13.48 20.70 -11.62
N GLU A 63 -13.00 19.45 -11.73
CA GLU A 63 -13.83 18.23 -11.81
C GLU A 63 -14.19 17.65 -10.43
N PHE A 64 -13.98 18.42 -9.36
CA PHE A 64 -14.19 17.98 -7.99
C PHE A 64 -15.65 17.56 -7.73
N SER A 65 -15.81 16.37 -7.14
CA SER A 65 -17.09 15.79 -6.78
C SER A 65 -17.26 15.74 -5.25
N TRP A 66 -18.26 16.46 -4.75
CA TRP A 66 -18.59 16.49 -3.31
C TRP A 66 -19.01 15.14 -2.71
N PRO A 67 -19.81 14.27 -3.39
CA PRO A 67 -20.25 13.02 -2.78
C PRO A 67 -19.13 12.03 -2.42
N PRO A 68 -18.13 11.75 -3.27
CA PRO A 68 -16.95 10.95 -2.91
C PRO A 68 -16.16 11.56 -1.74
N PHE A 69 -16.01 12.88 -1.71
CA PHE A 69 -15.31 13.58 -0.63
C PHE A 69 -15.98 13.39 0.73
N VAL A 70 -17.30 13.57 0.80
CA VAL A 70 -18.09 13.40 2.03
C VAL A 70 -18.05 11.95 2.49
N MET A 71 -18.26 11.01 1.57
CA MET A 71 -18.20 9.58 1.88
C MET A 71 -16.82 9.19 2.42
N GLY A 72 -15.75 9.56 1.71
CA GLY A 72 -14.37 9.29 2.13
C GLY A 72 -14.07 9.88 3.50
N SER A 73 -14.54 11.09 3.78
CA SER A 73 -14.36 11.77 5.07
C SER A 73 -15.09 11.06 6.21
N ILE A 74 -16.32 10.58 5.97
CA ILE A 74 -17.08 9.78 6.95
C ILE A 74 -16.36 8.46 7.25
N PHE A 75 -15.91 7.73 6.23
CA PHE A 75 -15.17 6.48 6.44
C PHE A 75 -13.83 6.70 7.15
N LEU A 76 -13.11 7.76 6.81
CA LEU A 76 -11.88 8.13 7.49
C LEU A 76 -12.15 8.46 8.97
N ALA A 77 -13.20 9.22 9.27
CA ALA A 77 -13.62 9.52 10.63
C ALA A 77 -13.95 8.24 11.42
N ILE A 78 -14.73 7.31 10.84
CA ILE A 78 -15.04 6.01 11.44
C ILE A 78 -13.74 5.25 11.76
N LEU A 79 -12.82 5.14 10.80
CA LEU A 79 -11.55 4.45 10.99
C LEU A 79 -10.69 5.09 12.10
N LEU A 80 -10.64 6.41 12.16
CA LEU A 80 -9.90 7.14 13.19
C LEU A 80 -10.53 6.96 14.59
N ILE A 81 -11.86 7.02 14.69
CA ILE A 81 -12.60 6.78 15.93
C ILE A 81 -12.38 5.34 16.43
N MET A 82 -12.50 4.34 15.55
CA MET A 82 -12.24 2.94 15.88
C MET A 82 -10.79 2.73 16.33
N LYS A 83 -9.83 3.36 15.64
CA LYS A 83 -8.40 3.31 16.01
C LYS A 83 -8.13 3.95 17.37
N ASN A 84 -8.72 5.11 17.67
CA ASN A 84 -8.49 5.82 18.92
C ASN A 84 -9.14 5.11 20.10
N THR A 85 -10.38 4.64 19.94
CA THR A 85 -11.11 3.90 20.97
C THR A 85 -10.43 2.57 21.30
N GLY A 86 -9.93 1.85 20.27
CA GLY A 86 -9.18 0.61 20.46
C GLY A 86 -7.78 0.79 21.07
N LYS A 87 -7.23 2.00 21.12
CA LYS A 87 -6.02 2.32 21.90
C LYS A 87 -6.33 2.54 23.38
N SER A 88 -7.46 3.17 23.69
CA SER A 88 -7.84 3.52 25.06
C SER A 88 -8.29 2.30 25.89
N ASN A 89 -8.90 1.29 25.26
CA ASN A 89 -9.48 0.16 25.97
C ASN A 89 -8.93 -1.19 25.47
N LYS A 90 -8.18 -1.93 26.32
CA LYS A 90 -7.59 -3.25 25.99
C LYS A 90 -8.64 -4.29 25.55
N ARG A 91 -9.90 -4.20 26.02
CA ARG A 91 -11.00 -5.09 25.60
C ARG A 91 -11.51 -4.80 24.18
N LEU A 92 -11.28 -3.60 23.65
CA LEU A 92 -11.70 -3.19 22.30
C LEU A 92 -10.55 -3.24 21.28
N HIS A 93 -9.46 -3.95 21.59
CA HIS A 93 -8.37 -4.16 20.65
C HIS A 93 -8.85 -4.83 19.34
N PHE A 94 -9.85 -5.71 19.45
CA PHE A 94 -10.49 -6.34 18.29
C PHE A 94 -11.12 -5.31 17.33
N LEU A 95 -11.76 -4.26 17.85
CA LEU A 95 -12.34 -3.17 17.03
C LEU A 95 -11.28 -2.46 16.18
N ARG A 96 -10.06 -2.34 16.69
CA ARG A 96 -8.97 -1.71 15.93
C ARG A 96 -8.50 -2.58 14.77
N VAL A 97 -8.46 -3.90 14.96
CA VAL A 97 -8.04 -4.86 13.92
C VAL A 97 -9.13 -5.04 12.88
N SER A 98 -10.41 -5.01 13.29
CA SER A 98 -11.54 -5.14 12.38
C SER A 98 -11.90 -3.86 11.64
N GLY A 99 -11.33 -2.70 11.99
CA GLY A 99 -11.68 -1.39 11.43
C GLY A 99 -11.79 -1.33 9.90
N PRO A 100 -10.74 -1.74 9.15
CA PRO A 100 -10.80 -1.77 7.69
C PRO A 100 -11.91 -2.69 7.15
N LEU A 101 -12.09 -3.86 7.74
CA LEU A 101 -13.15 -4.80 7.35
C LEU A 101 -14.53 -4.21 7.61
N THR A 102 -14.73 -3.57 8.77
CA THR A 102 -15.97 -2.89 9.12
C THR A 102 -16.28 -1.76 8.15
N ALA A 103 -15.29 -0.94 7.78
CA ALA A 103 -15.47 0.11 6.78
C ALA A 103 -15.88 -0.46 5.41
N VAL A 104 -15.27 -1.56 4.96
CA VAL A 104 -15.63 -2.23 3.70
C VAL A 104 -17.06 -2.76 3.73
N VAL A 105 -17.46 -3.45 4.80
CA VAL A 105 -18.82 -4.00 4.93
C VAL A 105 -19.85 -2.88 4.95
N LEU A 106 -19.63 -1.83 5.75
CA LEU A 106 -20.54 -0.68 5.82
C LEU A 106 -20.62 0.07 4.49
N GLY A 107 -19.49 0.26 3.80
CA GLY A 107 -19.45 0.87 2.47
C GLY A 107 -20.21 0.07 1.43
N THR A 108 -20.04 -1.25 1.44
CA THR A 108 -20.75 -2.15 0.53
C THR A 108 -22.27 -2.09 0.75
N ILE A 109 -22.72 -2.12 2.02
CA ILE A 109 -24.15 -2.01 2.36
C ILE A 109 -24.69 -0.64 1.94
N PHE A 110 -23.95 0.44 2.22
CA PHE A 110 -24.37 1.80 1.87
C PHE A 110 -24.55 1.95 0.35
N VAL A 111 -23.55 1.55 -0.44
CA VAL A 111 -23.60 1.65 -1.91
C VAL A 111 -24.75 0.80 -2.47
N LYS A 112 -25.00 -0.37 -1.91
CA LYS A 112 -26.12 -1.25 -2.30
C LYS A 112 -27.50 -0.68 -1.99
N ILE A 113 -27.64 0.21 -1.00
CA ILE A 113 -28.93 0.84 -0.66
C ILE A 113 -29.12 2.12 -1.48
N PHE A 114 -28.12 3.00 -1.46
CA PHE A 114 -28.26 4.37 -1.98
C PHE A 114 -27.88 4.53 -3.45
N HIS A 115 -27.16 3.57 -4.05
CA HIS A 115 -26.71 3.59 -5.45
C HIS A 115 -26.18 4.96 -5.93
N PRO A 116 -25.20 5.57 -5.23
CA PRO A 116 -24.73 6.90 -5.57
C PRO A 116 -24.02 6.91 -6.94
N PRO A 117 -24.53 7.64 -7.95
CA PRO A 117 -23.97 7.61 -9.32
C PRO A 117 -22.59 8.27 -9.42
N ALA A 118 -22.26 9.16 -8.48
CA ALA A 118 -21.00 9.90 -8.44
C ALA A 118 -19.83 9.10 -7.84
N ILE A 119 -20.06 7.87 -7.35
CA ILE A 119 -19.04 7.08 -6.67
C ILE A 119 -18.69 5.86 -7.53
N SER A 120 -17.42 5.76 -7.92
CA SER A 120 -16.91 4.61 -8.66
C SER A 120 -16.98 3.35 -7.80
N VAL A 121 -17.76 2.37 -8.25
CA VAL A 121 -17.91 1.07 -7.56
C VAL A 121 -16.96 0.05 -8.19
N VAL A 122 -16.46 -0.88 -7.37
CA VAL A 122 -15.72 -2.04 -7.87
C VAL A 122 -16.64 -2.85 -8.79
N GLY A 123 -16.18 -3.15 -10.00
CA GLY A 123 -16.93 -3.94 -10.98
C GLY A 123 -17.07 -5.41 -10.58
N GLU A 124 -17.46 -6.25 -11.54
CA GLU A 124 -17.65 -7.67 -11.27
C GLU A 124 -16.34 -8.38 -10.90
N ILE A 125 -16.38 -9.11 -9.79
CA ILE A 125 -15.26 -9.95 -9.35
C ILE A 125 -15.49 -11.35 -9.91
N PRO A 126 -14.62 -11.85 -10.82
CA PRO A 126 -14.81 -13.17 -11.42
C PRO A 126 -14.78 -14.25 -10.34
N GLN A 127 -15.74 -15.17 -10.40
CA GLN A 127 -15.81 -16.28 -9.46
C GLN A 127 -14.95 -17.45 -9.92
N GLY A 128 -14.22 -18.06 -8.98
CA GLY A 128 -13.36 -19.21 -9.23
C GLY A 128 -11.87 -18.85 -9.36
N LEU A 129 -11.04 -19.88 -9.54
CA LEU A 129 -9.60 -19.69 -9.72
C LEU A 129 -9.30 -19.13 -11.12
N PRO A 130 -8.36 -18.18 -11.25
CA PRO A 130 -7.91 -17.74 -12.56
C PRO A 130 -7.33 -18.93 -13.31
N ARG A 131 -7.59 -19.02 -14.62
CA ARG A 131 -7.01 -20.07 -15.46
C ARG A 131 -5.49 -19.88 -15.50
N PHE A 132 -4.74 -20.96 -15.30
CA PHE A 132 -3.29 -20.92 -15.41
C PHE A 132 -2.91 -20.57 -16.86
N SER A 133 -2.35 -19.39 -17.05
CA SER A 133 -1.86 -18.91 -18.35
C SER A 133 -0.35 -18.94 -18.36
N ILE A 134 0.25 -19.64 -19.33
CA ILE A 134 1.68 -19.53 -19.60
C ILE A 134 1.90 -18.24 -20.39
N PRO A 135 2.78 -17.32 -19.94
CA PRO A 135 3.05 -16.09 -20.67
C PRO A 135 3.60 -16.42 -22.06
N GLN A 136 2.90 -15.97 -23.10
CA GLN A 136 3.36 -16.10 -24.48
C GLN A 136 4.36 -14.97 -24.77
N GLY A 137 5.56 -15.33 -25.23
CA GLY A 137 6.58 -14.38 -25.67
C GLY A 137 7.76 -14.23 -24.70
N PHE A 138 8.73 -15.15 -24.79
CA PHE A 138 10.03 -14.99 -24.14
C PHE A 138 10.86 -13.82 -24.71
N GLU A 139 10.44 -13.25 -25.85
CA GLU A 139 11.13 -12.13 -26.52
C GLU A 139 11.21 -10.88 -25.65
N HIS A 140 10.22 -10.64 -24.78
CA HIS A 140 10.19 -9.43 -23.95
C HIS A 140 10.81 -9.64 -22.56
N LEU A 141 11.16 -10.88 -22.17
CA LEU A 141 11.76 -11.16 -20.86
C LEU A 141 13.03 -10.34 -20.64
N MET A 142 13.89 -10.22 -21.65
CA MET A 142 15.13 -9.46 -21.54
C MET A 142 14.89 -7.96 -21.38
N SER A 143 13.82 -7.42 -21.98
CA SER A 143 13.41 -6.01 -21.78
C SER A 143 12.86 -5.74 -20.38
N LEU A 144 12.35 -6.76 -19.70
CA LEU A 144 11.81 -6.68 -18.34
C LEU A 144 12.89 -6.86 -17.27
N VAL A 145 14.06 -7.43 -17.60
CA VAL A 145 15.14 -7.67 -16.63
C VAL A 145 15.54 -6.40 -15.86
N PRO A 146 15.76 -5.23 -16.50
CA PRO A 146 16.12 -4.02 -15.76
C PRO A 146 15.04 -3.60 -14.75
N THR A 147 13.77 -3.61 -15.17
CA THR A 147 12.64 -3.28 -14.31
C THR A 147 12.49 -4.30 -13.18
N ALA A 148 12.67 -5.59 -13.47
CA ALA A 148 12.59 -6.66 -12.48
C ALA A 148 13.70 -6.55 -11.43
N VAL A 149 14.93 -6.23 -11.82
CA VAL A 149 16.05 -5.99 -10.90
C VAL A 149 15.76 -4.78 -10.01
N LEU A 150 15.24 -3.68 -10.58
CA LEU A 150 14.85 -2.50 -9.81
C LEU A 150 13.74 -2.80 -8.80
N ILE A 151 12.64 -3.42 -9.24
CA ILE A 151 11.51 -3.79 -8.36
C ILE A 151 11.97 -4.76 -7.27
N THR A 152 12.81 -5.75 -7.61
CA THR A 152 13.38 -6.69 -6.63
C THR A 152 14.24 -5.97 -5.60
N GLY A 153 15.08 -5.03 -6.05
CA GLY A 153 15.87 -4.18 -5.15
C GLY A 153 14.98 -3.39 -4.18
N VAL A 154 13.93 -2.74 -4.69
CA VAL A 154 12.97 -1.99 -3.87
C VAL A 154 12.24 -2.91 -2.89
N ALA A 155 11.80 -4.08 -3.32
CA ALA A 155 11.12 -5.06 -2.45
C ALA A 155 12.03 -5.55 -1.31
N ILE A 156 13.33 -5.75 -1.58
CA ILE A 156 14.32 -6.09 -0.55
C ILE A 156 14.48 -4.93 0.43
N LEU A 157 14.61 -3.70 -0.05
CA LEU A 157 14.73 -2.51 0.81
C LEU A 157 13.51 -2.33 1.71
N GLU A 158 12.30 -2.56 1.17
CA GLU A 158 11.05 -2.48 1.92
C GLU A 158 10.97 -3.56 3.01
N SER A 159 11.23 -4.82 2.66
CA SER A 159 11.25 -5.94 3.61
C SER A 159 12.25 -5.72 4.74
N VAL A 160 13.45 -5.23 4.40
CA VAL A 160 14.49 -4.90 5.39
C VAL A 160 14.07 -3.73 6.27
N GLY A 161 13.48 -2.70 5.68
CA GLY A 161 12.98 -1.54 6.41
C GLY A 161 11.96 -1.94 7.48
N ILE A 162 11.03 -2.81 7.12
CA ILE A 162 10.02 -3.36 8.05
C ILE A 162 10.69 -4.19 9.15
N ALA A 163 11.62 -5.09 8.80
CA ALA A 163 12.35 -5.90 9.78
C ALA A 163 13.11 -5.01 10.78
N LYS A 164 13.85 -4.01 10.30
CA LYS A 164 14.61 -3.05 11.14
C LYS A 164 13.71 -2.19 12.01
N ALA A 165 12.59 -1.71 11.49
CA ALA A 165 11.62 -0.94 12.27
C ALA A 165 11.00 -1.79 13.39
N LEU A 166 10.68 -3.06 13.11
CA LEU A 166 10.12 -3.98 14.08
C LEU A 166 11.15 -4.36 15.17
N ALA A 167 12.39 -4.58 14.77
CA ALA A 167 13.54 -4.82 15.65
C ALA A 167 13.81 -3.67 16.61
N ALA A 168 13.90 -2.45 16.07
CA ALA A 168 14.08 -1.24 16.87
C ALA A 168 12.91 -1.02 17.86
N LYS A 169 11.68 -1.34 17.46
CA LYS A 169 10.49 -1.18 18.30
C LYS A 169 10.41 -2.22 19.43
N ASN A 170 10.88 -3.45 19.19
CA ASN A 170 10.76 -4.56 20.14
C ASN A 170 12.09 -4.88 20.86
N GLY A 171 13.16 -4.12 20.61
CA GLY A 171 14.44 -4.22 21.33
C GLY A 171 15.28 -5.45 21.00
N TYR A 172 15.09 -6.06 19.82
CA TYR A 172 15.93 -7.19 19.37
C TYR A 172 16.93 -6.72 18.30
N GLU A 173 18.16 -7.26 18.30
CA GLU A 173 19.12 -7.05 17.23
C GLU A 173 18.86 -8.02 16.08
N LEU A 174 18.79 -7.48 14.85
CA LEU A 174 18.66 -8.30 13.65
C LEU A 174 20.01 -8.92 13.31
N ASP A 175 20.15 -10.23 13.54
CA ASP A 175 21.27 -11.00 13.00
C ASP A 175 20.97 -11.33 11.53
N SER A 176 21.51 -10.51 10.62
CA SER A 176 21.32 -10.60 9.16
C SER A 176 21.57 -11.99 8.56
N ASN A 177 22.34 -12.85 9.21
CA ASN A 177 22.60 -14.22 8.74
C ASN A 177 21.56 -15.24 9.22
N LYS A 178 20.88 -15.00 10.34
CA LYS A 178 19.87 -15.92 10.89
C LYS A 178 18.47 -15.65 10.36
N GLU A 179 18.09 -14.38 10.15
CA GLU A 179 16.74 -14.05 9.69
C GLU A 179 16.49 -14.34 8.21
N ALA A 180 17.54 -14.42 7.39
CA ALA A 180 17.40 -14.89 6.01
C ALA A 180 16.88 -16.35 5.93
N SER A 181 16.93 -17.11 7.04
CA SER A 181 16.38 -18.47 7.13
C SER A 181 14.95 -18.54 7.68
N ILE A 182 14.37 -17.43 8.17
CA ILE A 182 13.10 -17.42 8.92
C ILE A 182 11.98 -16.64 8.20
N ILE A 183 12.33 -15.76 7.26
CA ILE A 183 11.33 -14.93 6.54
C ILE A 183 10.60 -15.71 5.41
N TYR A 184 10.99 -16.96 5.13
CA TYR A 184 10.20 -17.94 4.39
C TYR A 184 10.48 -19.35 4.88
#